data_AF-A0A956CUV8-F1
#
_entry.id   AF-A0A956CUV8-F1
#
_cell.length_a   1.000
_cell.length_b   1.000
_cell.length_c   1.000
_cell.angle_alpha   90.00
_cell.angle_beta   90.00
_cell.angle_gamma   90.00
#
_symmetry.space_group_name_H-M   'P 1'
#
loop_
_entity.id
_entity.type
_entity.pdbx_description
1 polymer ?
#
loop_
_entity_poly.entity_id
_entity_poly.type
_entity_poly.pdbx_seq_one_letter_code
_entity_poly.pdbx_strand_id
1 'polypeptide(L)'
;MLRRFASVLLAVGLAGCLAPPDLSDVAATESSLTAAQRRVRAGQIRDAAAANGITQGWLLAGIADAETSMSHCWSELTWACMGPNSPDCGGGPVVAGAADGPCSAMQGGLGMFQFDAGTFADTLAREGDRILTIAGNTAAAVDFVVAMVIRSSYVPGVDTRAQAIDWINGVRIGNDRWDPWVRTVTHYYNGCAPSYSCWSSRYAHYRDNTSGVYNEMGADFWESATDYAATWVSQSFPLAAEPFELYPGQEMTGSIVLHNAGAAAWMPGVTNLGTTQPRDGASPLVGPDWIGPNRPATVDRMVPPGEDGTFTFTIRAPDAPGDYPQFFTLVQEGVAWFSDQGGPPDDQLQVRVTVLEPPPCPAGTGAAWACDGADRVRCVAGEVERETCEFGCADAACQADPMVITPPPPTGPVDMDMDGYTDDVDCDDAEPTVNPGAEEICDDDFDQNCDGFECHVTEDGGVEEFRIGTPLTSGCATAPGRSGAPWLLALLGLPFVLRRRR
;
A
#
# COMPACT_ATOMS: atom_id res chain seq x y z
N MET A 1 84.41 -24.69 13.50
CA MET A 1 83.95 -25.04 14.86
C MET A 1 84.01 -23.75 15.68
N LEU A 2 82.99 -23.21 16.34
CA LEU A 2 81.72 -23.70 16.84
C LEU A 2 80.84 -22.44 17.13
N ARG A 3 79.53 -22.53 16.80
CA ARG A 3 78.34 -21.91 17.45
C ARG A 3 78.49 -20.62 18.28
N ARG A 4 77.63 -19.61 17.99
CA ARG A 4 76.54 -19.13 18.87
C ARG A 4 75.67 -18.04 18.20
N PHE A 5 74.49 -17.86 18.79
CA PHE A 5 73.23 -17.33 18.29
C PHE A 5 73.06 -15.80 18.22
N ALA A 6 72.10 -15.42 17.35
CA ALA A 6 71.11 -14.34 17.42
C ALA A 6 71.53 -12.86 17.38
N SER A 7 71.00 -12.13 16.37
CA SER A 7 70.35 -10.83 16.54
C SER A 7 69.50 -10.48 15.31
N VAL A 8 68.34 -9.87 15.60
CA VAL A 8 67.26 -9.43 14.71
C VAL A 8 67.74 -8.34 13.74
N LEU A 9 67.28 -8.36 12.49
CA LEU A 9 67.34 -7.19 11.59
C LEU A 9 66.02 -6.98 10.83
N LEU A 10 65.53 -5.76 10.99
CA LEU A 10 64.45 -5.10 10.27
C LEU A 10 64.84 -4.94 8.78
N ALA A 11 63.97 -5.33 7.85
CA ALA A 11 64.19 -5.15 6.41
C ALA A 11 63.24 -4.09 5.84
N VAL A 12 63.83 -3.01 5.35
CA VAL A 12 63.21 -1.95 4.54
C VAL A 12 63.01 -2.48 3.12
N GLY A 13 61.78 -2.41 2.61
CA GLY A 13 61.42 -2.81 1.24
C GLY A 13 61.60 -1.68 0.23
N LEU A 14 62.35 -1.95 -0.84
CA LEU A 14 62.56 -1.09 -2.00
C LEU A 14 61.31 -1.01 -2.91
N ALA A 15 61.13 0.18 -3.49
CA ALA A 15 60.13 0.53 -4.47
C ALA A 15 60.31 -0.19 -5.83
N GLY A 16 59.21 -0.71 -6.37
CA GLY A 16 59.03 -1.05 -7.78
C GLY A 16 57.84 -0.26 -8.34
N CYS A 17 58.05 0.47 -9.44
CA CYS A 17 57.02 1.23 -10.13
C CYS A 17 55.98 0.28 -10.75
N LEU A 18 54.72 0.38 -10.31
CA LEU A 18 53.56 -0.21 -10.98
C LEU A 18 53.11 0.72 -12.12
N ALA A 19 52.91 0.15 -13.30
CA ALA A 19 52.25 0.83 -14.41
C ALA A 19 50.80 1.20 -14.02
N PRO A 20 50.25 2.32 -14.53
CA PRO A 20 48.85 2.66 -14.29
C PRO A 20 47.95 1.56 -14.87
N PRO A 21 46.85 1.21 -14.19
CA PRO A 21 45.92 0.22 -14.68
C PRO A 21 45.30 0.67 -16.01
N ASP A 22 45.17 -0.29 -16.92
CA ASP A 22 44.48 -0.17 -18.20
C ASP A 22 43.01 0.22 -17.95
N LEU A 23 42.59 1.38 -18.45
CA LEU A 23 41.24 1.93 -18.29
C LEU A 23 40.26 1.41 -19.35
N SER A 24 40.51 0.23 -19.92
CA SER A 24 39.66 -0.34 -20.97
C SER A 24 38.46 -1.15 -20.48
N ASP A 25 38.33 -1.42 -19.17
CA ASP A 25 37.22 -2.20 -18.61
C ASP A 25 36.59 -1.51 -17.38
N VAL A 26 36.05 -0.30 -17.58
CA VAL A 26 35.06 0.23 -16.65
C VAL A 26 33.73 -0.46 -16.99
N ALA A 27 33.31 -1.39 -16.14
CA ALA A 27 31.98 -1.99 -16.21
C ALA A 27 30.93 -0.88 -16.41
N ALA A 28 30.02 -1.06 -17.37
CA ALA A 28 28.89 -0.16 -17.58
C ALA A 28 28.19 0.08 -16.23
N THR A 29 28.38 1.28 -15.68
CA THR A 29 27.92 1.60 -14.33
C THR A 29 26.56 2.27 -14.46
N GLU A 30 25.52 1.44 -14.41
CA GLU A 30 24.13 1.81 -14.65
C GLU A 30 23.53 2.59 -13.47
N SER A 31 22.54 3.44 -13.77
CA SER A 31 21.67 4.07 -12.77
C SER A 31 21.09 3.03 -11.81
N SER A 32 20.86 3.44 -10.56
CA SER A 32 20.22 2.58 -9.57
C SER A 32 18.68 2.56 -9.66
N LEU A 33 18.10 3.23 -10.67
CA LEU A 33 16.64 3.24 -10.87
C LEU A 33 16.15 1.86 -11.34
N THR A 34 15.24 1.26 -10.58
CA THR A 34 14.49 0.08 -11.02
C THR A 34 13.56 0.41 -12.19
N ALA A 35 13.11 -0.60 -12.94
CA ALA A 35 12.14 -0.41 -14.03
C ALA A 35 10.86 0.33 -13.57
N ALA A 36 10.36 0.03 -12.37
CA ALA A 36 9.21 0.73 -11.80
C ALA A 36 9.50 2.22 -11.53
N GLN A 37 10.67 2.54 -10.97
CA GLN A 37 11.08 3.93 -10.73
C GLN A 37 11.33 4.68 -12.04
N ARG A 38 11.91 4.03 -13.05
CA ARG A 38 12.08 4.59 -14.40
C ARG A 38 10.74 4.93 -15.05
N ARG A 39 9.73 4.07 -14.89
CA ARG A 39 8.36 4.33 -15.38
C ARG A 39 7.72 5.54 -14.70
N VAL A 40 7.89 5.69 -13.39
CA VAL A 40 7.44 6.89 -12.65
C VAL A 40 8.16 8.13 -13.17
N ARG A 41 9.49 8.09 -13.32
CA ARG A 41 10.29 9.20 -13.83
C ARG A 41 9.90 9.60 -15.26
N ALA A 42 9.65 8.62 -16.13
CA ALA A 42 9.14 8.85 -17.47
C ALA A 42 7.78 9.57 -17.46
N GLY A 43 6.91 9.26 -16.50
CA GLY A 43 5.60 9.92 -16.34
C GLY A 43 5.78 11.38 -15.95
N GLN A 44 6.63 11.63 -14.95
CA GLN A 44 6.98 13.00 -14.54
C GLN A 44 7.56 13.83 -15.70
N ILE A 45 8.39 13.23 -16.58
CA ILE A 45 8.91 13.90 -17.78
C ILE A 45 7.79 14.12 -18.80
N ARG A 46 6.95 13.11 -19.06
CA ARG A 46 5.80 13.22 -19.98
C ARG A 46 4.88 14.36 -19.59
N ASP A 47 4.48 14.42 -18.33
CA ASP A 47 3.47 15.36 -17.84
C ASP A 47 4.03 16.77 -17.76
N ALA A 48 5.29 16.92 -17.32
CA ALA A 48 5.97 18.21 -17.35
C ALA A 48 6.20 18.70 -18.80
N ALA A 49 6.49 17.81 -19.76
CA ALA A 49 6.59 18.16 -21.17
C ALA A 49 5.24 18.60 -21.75
N ALA A 50 4.17 17.86 -21.45
CA ALA A 50 2.81 18.16 -21.89
C ALA A 50 2.31 19.49 -21.34
N ALA A 51 2.59 19.80 -20.07
CA ALA A 51 2.30 21.09 -19.45
C ALA A 51 2.99 22.28 -20.15
N ASN A 52 4.07 22.01 -20.91
CA ASN A 52 4.81 22.99 -21.70
C ASN A 52 4.58 22.85 -23.22
N GLY A 53 3.56 22.08 -23.63
CA GLY A 53 3.09 21.95 -25.01
C GLY A 53 3.68 20.80 -25.81
N ILE A 54 4.63 20.02 -25.27
CA ILE A 54 5.20 18.85 -25.97
C ILE A 54 4.44 17.58 -25.56
N THR A 55 3.68 17.01 -26.49
CA THR A 55 2.93 15.76 -26.29
C THR A 55 3.77 14.51 -26.56
N GLN A 56 4.91 14.65 -27.25
CA GLN A 56 5.86 13.56 -27.47
C GLN A 56 6.93 13.55 -26.37
N GLY A 57 6.49 13.40 -25.12
CA GLY A 57 7.36 13.47 -23.92
C GLY A 57 8.51 12.46 -23.93
N TRP A 58 8.35 11.33 -24.62
CA TRP A 58 9.40 10.30 -24.80
C TRP A 58 10.65 10.84 -25.49
N LEU A 59 10.54 11.89 -26.29
CA LEU A 59 11.70 12.54 -26.92
C LEU A 59 12.62 13.19 -25.87
N LEU A 60 12.03 13.80 -24.83
CA LEU A 60 12.77 14.38 -23.72
C LEU A 60 13.26 13.27 -22.79
N ALA A 61 12.44 12.26 -22.52
CA ALA A 61 12.86 11.12 -21.71
C ALA A 61 14.05 10.37 -22.34
N GLY A 62 14.09 10.27 -23.67
CA GLY A 62 15.24 9.73 -24.40
C GLY A 62 16.53 10.53 -24.24
N ILE A 63 16.44 11.86 -24.17
CA ILE A 63 17.60 12.72 -23.85
C ILE A 63 18.03 12.50 -22.40
N ALA A 64 17.10 12.56 -21.44
CA ALA A 64 17.42 12.33 -20.03
C ALA A 64 18.03 10.94 -19.79
N ASP A 65 17.57 9.93 -20.53
CA ASP A 65 18.12 8.58 -20.49
C ASP A 65 19.53 8.49 -21.06
N ALA A 66 19.79 9.18 -22.17
CA ALA A 66 21.10 9.27 -22.78
C ALA A 66 22.12 10.02 -21.88
N GLU A 67 21.68 11.01 -21.12
CA GLU A 67 22.57 11.82 -20.26
C GLU A 67 22.85 11.16 -18.91
N THR A 68 21.81 10.65 -18.25
CA THR A 68 21.86 10.26 -16.84
C THR A 68 21.08 8.97 -16.55
N SER A 69 20.65 8.25 -17.58
CA SER A 69 19.70 7.13 -17.46
C SER A 69 18.43 7.56 -16.70
N MET A 70 17.96 8.78 -16.97
CA MET A 70 16.84 9.47 -16.32
C MET A 70 17.04 9.80 -14.84
N SER A 71 18.26 9.66 -14.30
CA SER A 71 18.56 9.95 -12.90
C SER A 71 18.61 11.46 -12.67
N HIS A 72 17.85 11.94 -11.69
CA HIS A 72 17.78 13.35 -11.32
C HIS A 72 18.43 13.58 -9.97
N CYS A 73 18.34 12.59 -9.08
CA CYS A 73 18.92 12.66 -7.75
C CYS A 73 20.28 11.99 -7.73
N TRP A 74 21.25 12.55 -7.02
CA TRP A 74 22.59 11.97 -6.92
C TRP A 74 22.56 10.55 -6.32
N SER A 75 21.61 10.28 -5.41
CA SER A 75 21.40 8.94 -4.85
C SER A 75 21.05 7.88 -5.89
N GLU A 76 20.56 8.30 -7.07
CA GLU A 76 20.21 7.42 -8.20
C GLU A 76 21.42 7.19 -9.14
N LEU A 77 22.47 8.01 -9.03
CA LEU A 77 23.65 8.01 -9.89
C LEU A 77 24.90 8.44 -9.10
N THR A 78 25.29 7.63 -8.13
CA THR A 78 26.25 8.02 -7.07
C THR A 78 27.69 8.25 -7.56
N TRP A 79 28.01 7.86 -8.79
CA TRP A 79 29.31 8.13 -9.40
C TRP A 79 29.45 9.56 -9.93
N ALA A 80 28.33 10.27 -10.15
CA ALA A 80 28.32 11.66 -10.59
C ALA A 80 28.58 12.64 -9.43
N CYS A 81 28.76 13.93 -9.73
CA CYS A 81 28.92 14.96 -8.71
C CYS A 81 27.59 15.25 -7.98
N MET A 82 27.69 15.70 -6.74
CA MET A 82 26.55 16.24 -5.98
C MET A 82 26.30 17.68 -6.37
N GLY A 83 25.11 17.96 -6.90
CA GLY A 83 24.61 19.31 -7.13
C GLY A 83 23.92 19.92 -5.90
N PRO A 84 23.18 21.02 -6.09
CA PRO A 84 22.32 21.60 -5.05
C PRO A 84 21.18 20.67 -4.63
N ASN A 85 20.62 20.88 -3.44
CA ASN A 85 19.54 20.06 -2.91
C ASN A 85 18.21 20.30 -3.62
N SER A 86 17.40 19.24 -3.74
CA SER A 86 16.08 19.28 -4.35
C SER A 86 15.00 18.66 -3.45
N PRO A 87 13.79 19.24 -3.41
CA PRO A 87 12.64 18.60 -2.77
C PRO A 87 12.30 17.23 -3.40
N ASP A 88 12.49 17.07 -4.71
CA ASP A 88 12.18 15.82 -5.43
C ASP A 88 13.17 14.69 -5.09
N CYS A 89 14.29 15.04 -4.45
CA CYS A 89 15.31 14.12 -3.96
C CYS A 89 15.23 13.90 -2.45
N GLY A 90 14.05 14.15 -1.84
CA GLY A 90 13.86 14.03 -0.39
C GLY A 90 14.70 15.04 0.42
N GLY A 91 15.04 16.19 -0.19
CA GLY A 91 15.96 17.18 0.37
C GLY A 91 17.43 16.89 0.11
N GLY A 92 17.76 15.78 -0.58
CA GLY A 92 19.12 15.45 -1.02
C GLY A 92 19.54 16.16 -2.32
N PRO A 93 20.81 16.00 -2.73
CA PRO A 93 21.36 16.69 -3.90
C PRO A 93 20.85 16.12 -5.23
N VAL A 94 20.65 17.00 -6.21
CA VAL A 94 20.49 16.59 -7.61
C VAL A 94 21.80 16.04 -8.16
N VAL A 95 21.71 15.23 -9.20
CA VAL A 95 22.87 14.85 -10.00
C VAL A 95 23.49 16.09 -10.64
N ALA A 96 24.82 16.15 -10.62
CA ALA A 96 25.57 17.19 -11.31
C ALA A 96 26.79 16.60 -12.02
N GLY A 97 27.16 17.17 -13.16
CA GLY A 97 28.46 16.94 -13.81
C GLY A 97 28.88 15.47 -13.92
N ALA A 98 28.37 14.76 -14.93
CA ALA A 98 28.84 13.41 -15.26
C ALA A 98 30.19 13.41 -16.02
N ALA A 99 30.54 14.51 -16.72
CA ALA A 99 31.77 14.58 -17.54
C ALA A 99 32.37 15.99 -17.76
N ASP A 100 31.66 17.08 -17.42
CA ASP A 100 31.97 18.45 -17.90
C ASP A 100 32.78 19.34 -16.93
N GLY A 101 33.54 18.73 -16.02
CA GLY A 101 34.45 19.45 -15.13
C GLY A 101 34.65 18.75 -13.78
N PRO A 102 35.62 19.18 -12.98
CA PRO A 102 35.86 18.57 -11.67
C PRO A 102 34.75 18.94 -10.68
N CYS A 103 34.22 17.95 -9.95
CA CYS A 103 33.21 18.17 -8.89
C CYS A 103 33.66 19.21 -7.85
N SER A 104 34.96 19.29 -7.57
CA SER A 104 35.54 20.26 -6.63
C SER A 104 35.37 21.72 -7.05
N ALA A 105 35.19 21.98 -8.35
CA ALA A 105 34.94 23.32 -8.89
C ALA A 105 33.44 23.61 -9.09
N MET A 106 32.55 22.67 -8.73
CA MET A 106 31.11 22.79 -8.95
C MET A 106 30.77 23.09 -10.42
N GLN A 107 31.48 22.43 -11.33
CA GLN A 107 31.32 22.55 -12.77
C GLN A 107 30.50 21.38 -13.33
N GLY A 108 29.77 21.64 -14.41
CA GLY A 108 28.98 20.65 -15.12
C GLY A 108 27.47 20.82 -14.95
N GLY A 109 26.75 20.03 -15.73
CA GLY A 109 25.30 20.17 -15.89
C GLY A 109 24.49 19.74 -14.67
N LEU A 110 23.38 20.43 -14.39
CA LEU A 110 22.47 20.10 -13.28
C LEU A 110 21.25 19.28 -13.72
N GLY A 111 20.91 18.26 -12.92
CA GLY A 111 19.71 17.43 -13.09
C GLY A 111 19.83 16.43 -14.24
N MET A 112 18.72 15.75 -14.53
CA MET A 112 18.71 14.62 -15.49
C MET A 112 19.06 15.02 -16.93
N PHE A 113 18.90 16.30 -17.28
CA PHE A 113 19.27 16.84 -18.59
C PHE A 113 20.68 17.47 -18.60
N GLN A 114 21.40 17.50 -17.49
CA GLN A 114 22.78 18.03 -17.44
C GLN A 114 22.90 19.46 -18.04
N PHE A 115 22.02 20.39 -17.64
CA PHE A 115 22.12 21.78 -18.11
C PHE A 115 23.32 22.51 -17.51
N ASP A 116 24.28 22.84 -18.36
CA ASP A 116 25.53 23.52 -17.98
C ASP A 116 25.57 25.00 -18.41
N ALA A 117 26.14 25.84 -17.57
CA ALA A 117 26.45 27.25 -17.82
C ALA A 117 27.87 27.63 -17.35
N GLY A 118 28.70 26.65 -17.00
CA GLY A 118 30.04 26.82 -16.43
C GLY A 118 30.11 26.28 -15.02
N THR A 119 29.41 26.93 -14.08
CA THR A 119 29.27 26.47 -12.69
C THR A 119 27.81 26.27 -12.29
N PHE A 120 27.58 25.56 -11.18
CA PHE A 120 26.23 25.39 -10.63
C PHE A 120 25.56 26.74 -10.33
N ALA A 121 26.34 27.71 -9.84
CA ALA A 121 25.84 29.06 -9.58
C ALA A 121 25.43 29.80 -10.87
N ASP A 122 26.18 29.61 -11.96
CA ASP A 122 25.84 30.20 -13.26
C ASP A 122 24.57 29.57 -13.84
N THR A 123 24.42 28.25 -13.72
CA THR A 123 23.20 27.54 -14.16
C THR A 123 21.98 28.01 -13.36
N LEU A 124 22.12 28.13 -12.04
CA LEU A 124 21.05 28.66 -11.18
C LEU A 124 20.75 30.14 -11.46
N ALA A 125 21.75 30.95 -11.80
CA ALA A 125 21.53 32.34 -12.19
C ALA A 125 20.75 32.45 -13.51
N ARG A 126 20.96 31.51 -14.44
CA ARG A 126 20.27 31.47 -15.74
C ARG A 126 18.85 30.92 -15.63
N GLU A 127 18.69 29.79 -14.95
CA GLU A 127 17.43 29.01 -14.94
C GLU A 127 16.57 29.27 -13.71
N GLY A 128 17.15 29.78 -12.62
CA GLY A 128 16.55 29.79 -11.29
C GLY A 128 16.48 28.41 -10.65
N ASP A 129 15.82 28.34 -9.49
CA ASP A 129 15.68 27.09 -8.71
C ASP A 129 14.82 26.02 -9.40
N ARG A 130 14.10 26.38 -10.49
CA ARG A 130 13.27 25.44 -11.26
C ARG A 130 14.07 24.22 -11.72
N ILE A 131 15.35 24.43 -12.06
CA ILE A 131 16.25 23.40 -12.59
C ILE A 131 16.50 22.26 -11.60
N LEU A 132 16.24 22.48 -10.31
CA LEU A 132 16.44 21.50 -9.24
C LEU A 132 15.26 20.55 -9.08
N THR A 133 14.07 20.89 -9.58
CA THR A 133 12.91 19.98 -9.59
C THR A 133 12.86 19.20 -10.90
N ILE A 134 12.30 18.00 -10.89
CA ILE A 134 12.08 17.18 -12.09
C ILE A 134 11.22 17.95 -13.10
N ALA A 135 10.09 18.51 -12.64
CA ALA A 135 9.18 19.26 -13.49
C ALA A 135 9.85 20.51 -14.10
N GLY A 136 10.61 21.26 -13.30
CA GLY A 136 11.31 22.45 -13.77
C GLY A 136 12.55 22.15 -14.62
N ASN A 137 13.27 21.06 -14.36
CA ASN A 137 14.38 20.56 -15.19
C ASN A 137 13.84 20.14 -16.57
N THR A 138 12.69 19.44 -16.61
CA THR A 138 11.99 19.13 -17.87
C THR A 138 11.48 20.38 -18.57
N ALA A 139 10.94 21.37 -17.87
CA ALA A 139 10.50 22.62 -18.49
C ALA A 139 11.67 23.39 -19.14
N ALA A 140 12.84 23.41 -18.48
CA ALA A 140 14.06 23.96 -19.08
C ALA A 140 14.49 23.15 -20.32
N ALA A 141 14.33 21.82 -20.30
CA ALA A 141 14.56 20.99 -21.48
C ALA A 141 13.61 21.32 -22.62
N VAL A 142 12.33 21.57 -22.36
CA VAL A 142 11.38 22.04 -23.40
C VAL A 142 11.89 23.33 -24.05
N ASP A 143 12.33 24.30 -23.26
CA ASP A 143 12.88 25.57 -23.79
C ASP A 143 14.12 25.32 -24.66
N PHE A 144 15.02 24.44 -24.21
CA PHE A 144 16.23 24.10 -24.93
C PHE A 144 15.94 23.36 -26.24
N VAL A 145 15.08 22.34 -26.22
CA VAL A 145 14.76 21.55 -27.43
C VAL A 145 13.95 22.35 -28.45
N VAL A 146 13.12 23.29 -28.01
CA VAL A 146 12.47 24.25 -28.90
C VAL A 146 13.52 25.13 -29.59
N ALA A 147 14.45 25.70 -28.82
CA ALA A 147 15.49 26.57 -29.37
C ALA A 147 16.43 25.79 -30.32
N MET A 148 16.76 24.54 -30.01
CA MET A 148 17.62 23.71 -30.85
C MET A 148 16.94 23.35 -32.18
N VAL A 149 15.63 23.07 -32.17
CA VAL A 149 14.86 22.77 -33.38
C VAL A 149 14.79 24.00 -34.29
N ILE A 150 14.53 25.19 -33.73
CA ILE A 150 14.50 26.45 -34.50
C ILE A 150 15.84 26.73 -35.19
N ARG A 151 16.98 26.47 -34.54
CA ARG A 151 18.32 26.71 -35.12
C ARG A 151 18.84 25.54 -35.97
N SER A 152 18.10 24.44 -36.08
CA SER A 152 18.60 23.21 -36.68
C SER A 152 18.68 23.29 -38.20
N SER A 153 19.85 23.01 -38.76
CA SER A 153 20.00 22.86 -40.22
C SER A 153 19.25 21.65 -40.80
N TYR A 154 18.75 20.75 -39.93
CA TYR A 154 18.02 19.54 -40.33
C TYR A 154 16.50 19.74 -40.32
N VAL A 155 16.02 20.85 -39.77
CA VAL A 155 14.59 21.15 -39.61
C VAL A 155 14.25 22.48 -40.31
N PRO A 156 14.22 22.50 -41.66
CA PRO A 156 13.94 23.72 -42.39
C PRO A 156 12.49 24.17 -42.20
N GLY A 157 12.26 25.50 -42.17
CA GLY A 157 10.92 26.09 -42.14
C GLY A 157 10.27 26.20 -40.77
N VAL A 158 11.05 26.06 -39.69
CA VAL A 158 10.59 26.22 -38.31
C VAL A 158 11.32 27.40 -37.67
N ASP A 159 10.61 28.53 -37.51
CA ASP A 159 11.21 29.81 -37.09
C ASP A 159 10.66 30.31 -35.74
N THR A 160 9.58 29.71 -35.25
CA THR A 160 8.88 30.15 -34.03
C THR A 160 8.73 29.01 -33.03
N ARG A 161 8.56 29.35 -31.75
CA ARG A 161 8.28 28.36 -30.70
C ARG A 161 7.07 27.48 -31.02
N ALA A 162 5.97 28.08 -31.50
CA ALA A 162 4.76 27.34 -31.84
C ALA A 162 5.01 26.32 -32.98
N GLN A 163 5.71 26.74 -34.04
CA GLN A 163 6.10 25.83 -35.12
C GLN A 163 7.05 24.73 -34.64
N ALA A 164 7.98 25.03 -33.74
CA ALA A 164 8.90 24.03 -33.19
C ALA A 164 8.17 23.00 -32.35
N ILE A 165 7.25 23.43 -31.47
CA ILE A 165 6.43 22.51 -30.68
C ILE A 165 5.57 21.63 -31.58
N ASP A 166 4.90 22.20 -32.59
CA ASP A 166 4.13 21.42 -33.57
C ASP A 166 5.02 20.43 -34.34
N TRP A 167 6.23 20.87 -34.72
CA TRP A 167 7.19 20.03 -35.41
C TRP A 167 7.61 18.83 -34.54
N ILE A 168 7.98 19.08 -33.29
CA ILE A 168 8.36 18.06 -32.30
C ILE A 168 7.19 17.10 -32.05
N ASN A 169 5.97 17.61 -31.90
CA ASN A 169 4.79 16.78 -31.60
C ASN A 169 4.41 15.82 -32.74
N GLY A 170 4.85 16.10 -33.97
CA GLY A 170 4.67 15.21 -35.11
C GLY A 170 5.81 14.21 -35.32
N VAL A 171 6.85 14.17 -34.47
CA VAL A 171 7.90 13.15 -34.57
C VAL A 171 7.31 11.78 -34.22
N ARG A 172 7.59 10.77 -35.03
CA ARG A 172 7.26 9.36 -34.78
C ARG A 172 8.46 8.51 -35.17
N ILE A 173 8.72 7.43 -34.44
CA ILE A 173 9.81 6.51 -34.81
C ILE A 173 9.56 6.01 -36.24
N GLY A 174 10.56 6.21 -37.11
CA GLY A 174 10.52 5.79 -38.52
C GLY A 174 9.83 6.75 -39.49
N ASN A 175 9.23 7.86 -39.03
CA ASN A 175 8.73 8.88 -39.97
C ASN A 175 9.86 9.80 -40.46
N ASP A 176 9.52 10.72 -41.36
CA ASP A 176 10.44 11.68 -41.98
C ASP A 176 11.03 12.70 -41.00
N ARG A 177 10.44 12.87 -39.80
CA ARG A 177 10.94 13.74 -38.74
C ARG A 177 11.89 13.03 -37.76
N TRP A 178 11.93 11.69 -37.76
CA TRP A 178 12.73 10.90 -36.82
C TRP A 178 14.23 11.13 -36.96
N ASP A 179 14.78 10.92 -38.16
CA ASP A 179 16.21 11.15 -38.40
C ASP A 179 16.61 12.62 -38.14
N PRO A 180 15.89 13.63 -38.67
CA PRO A 180 16.15 15.03 -38.33
C PRO A 180 16.16 15.33 -36.83
N TRP A 181 15.28 14.71 -36.03
CA TRP A 181 15.28 14.86 -34.58
C TRP A 181 16.60 14.36 -33.97
N VAL A 182 16.99 13.12 -34.26
CA VAL A 182 18.22 12.51 -33.71
C VAL A 182 19.46 13.31 -34.12
N ARG A 183 19.53 13.74 -35.39
CA ARG A 183 20.62 14.60 -35.88
C ARG A 183 20.65 15.94 -35.17
N THR A 184 19.48 16.51 -34.89
CA THR A 184 19.34 17.78 -34.17
C THR A 184 19.84 17.66 -32.74
N VAL A 185 19.42 16.63 -31.99
CA VAL A 185 19.91 16.36 -30.63
C VAL A 185 21.43 16.15 -30.65
N THR A 186 21.92 15.26 -31.52
CA THR A 186 23.36 14.95 -31.61
C THR A 186 24.21 16.19 -31.89
N HIS A 187 23.77 17.07 -32.79
CA HIS A 187 24.52 18.26 -33.17
C HIS A 187 24.37 19.41 -32.16
N TYR A 188 23.15 19.73 -31.77
CA TYR A 188 22.84 20.97 -31.07
C TYR A 188 22.61 20.80 -29.57
N TYR A 189 22.31 19.60 -29.10
CA TYR A 189 22.27 19.28 -27.67
C TYR A 189 23.65 18.84 -27.20
N ASN A 190 24.19 17.78 -27.80
CA ASN A 190 25.50 17.24 -27.43
C ASN A 190 26.70 18.06 -27.95
N GLY A 191 26.51 18.81 -29.05
CA GLY A 191 27.57 19.61 -29.67
C GLY A 191 28.43 18.86 -30.70
N CYS A 192 28.09 17.61 -31.04
CA CYS A 192 28.85 16.82 -32.00
C CYS A 192 28.33 17.02 -33.43
N ALA A 193 29.08 17.74 -34.28
CA ALA A 193 28.69 17.96 -35.68
C ALA A 193 28.94 16.72 -36.57
N PRO A 194 28.26 16.56 -37.72
CA PRO A 194 28.44 15.40 -38.62
C PRO A 194 29.85 15.14 -39.11
N SER A 195 30.65 16.20 -39.20
CA SER A 195 32.06 16.12 -39.59
C SER A 195 32.99 15.68 -38.47
N TYR A 196 32.52 15.61 -37.22
CA TYR A 196 33.35 15.29 -36.06
C TYR A 196 33.39 13.77 -35.84
N SER A 197 34.52 13.28 -35.31
CA SER A 197 34.75 11.84 -35.08
C SER A 197 33.77 11.22 -34.08
N CYS A 198 33.16 12.02 -33.20
CA CYS A 198 32.15 11.57 -32.24
C CYS A 198 30.79 11.21 -32.89
N TRP A 199 30.54 11.63 -34.14
CA TRP A 199 29.18 11.66 -34.72
C TRP A 199 28.49 10.31 -34.72
N SER A 200 29.12 9.29 -35.32
CA SER A 200 28.47 7.98 -35.49
C SER A 200 28.10 7.33 -34.16
N SER A 201 28.97 7.46 -33.15
CA SER A 201 28.71 6.93 -31.81
C SER A 201 27.63 7.72 -31.08
N ARG A 202 27.70 9.06 -31.08
CA ARG A 202 26.70 9.91 -30.40
C ARG A 202 25.32 9.85 -31.05
N TYR A 203 25.27 9.79 -32.37
CA TYR A 203 24.02 9.58 -33.11
C TYR A 203 23.36 8.27 -32.71
N ALA A 204 24.13 7.16 -32.67
CA ALA A 204 23.60 5.86 -32.25
C ALA A 204 23.12 5.91 -30.79
N HIS A 205 23.90 6.52 -29.90
CA HIS A 205 23.56 6.71 -28.48
C HIS A 205 22.18 7.38 -28.30
N TYR A 206 21.99 8.61 -28.79
CA TYR A 206 20.70 9.29 -28.62
C TYR A 206 19.54 8.60 -29.34
N ARG A 207 19.79 7.98 -30.50
CA ARG A 207 18.77 7.19 -31.21
C ARG A 207 18.31 5.99 -30.35
N ASP A 208 19.27 5.23 -29.83
CA ASP A 208 19.01 3.96 -29.17
C ASP A 208 18.41 4.19 -27.78
N ASN A 209 18.89 5.16 -27.01
CA ASN A 209 18.25 5.56 -25.74
C ASN A 209 16.82 6.08 -25.95
N THR A 210 16.60 6.94 -26.95
CA THR A 210 15.26 7.50 -27.21
C THR A 210 14.26 6.43 -27.66
N SER A 211 14.65 5.55 -28.59
CA SER A 211 13.80 4.43 -29.00
C SER A 211 13.67 3.37 -27.91
N GLY A 212 14.71 3.16 -27.11
CA GLY A 212 14.71 2.28 -25.94
C GLY A 212 13.66 2.68 -24.92
N VAL A 213 13.66 3.93 -24.47
CA VAL A 213 12.67 4.44 -23.49
C VAL A 213 11.25 4.43 -24.04
N TYR A 214 11.07 4.73 -25.33
CA TYR A 214 9.75 4.61 -25.96
C TYR A 214 9.23 3.16 -25.89
N ASN A 215 10.07 2.19 -26.25
CA ASN A 215 9.72 0.78 -26.22
C ASN A 215 9.57 0.22 -24.79
N GLU A 216 10.39 0.70 -23.85
CA GLU A 216 10.33 0.32 -22.42
C GLU A 216 8.96 0.65 -21.81
N MET A 217 8.41 1.83 -22.13
CA MET A 217 7.14 2.25 -21.52
C MET A 217 5.88 1.84 -22.31
N GLY A 218 6.02 1.64 -23.62
CA GLY A 218 4.91 1.36 -24.54
C GLY A 218 4.23 2.62 -25.07
N ALA A 219 3.59 2.52 -26.24
CA ALA A 219 2.97 3.65 -26.93
C ALA A 219 1.84 4.29 -26.09
N ASP A 220 0.97 3.47 -25.52
CA ASP A 220 -0.20 3.92 -24.75
C ASP A 220 0.18 4.80 -23.55
N PHE A 221 1.31 4.49 -22.90
CA PHE A 221 1.85 5.28 -21.81
C PHE A 221 2.18 6.72 -22.24
N TRP A 222 2.77 6.88 -23.42
CA TRP A 222 3.19 8.19 -23.93
C TRP A 222 2.05 8.99 -24.57
N GLU A 223 0.94 8.32 -24.90
CA GLU A 223 -0.26 8.97 -25.45
C GLU A 223 -1.26 9.39 -24.36
N SER A 224 -1.20 8.82 -23.16
CA SER A 224 -2.03 9.21 -21.99
C SER A 224 -1.47 10.46 -21.30
N ALA A 225 -2.29 11.48 -21.05
CA ALA A 225 -1.87 12.77 -20.46
C ALA A 225 -2.31 12.97 -19.00
N THR A 226 -2.85 11.94 -18.34
CA THR A 226 -3.45 12.03 -17.00
C THR A 226 -2.80 11.02 -16.05
N ASP A 227 -2.42 11.48 -14.86
CA ASP A 227 -1.86 10.63 -13.80
C ASP A 227 -2.86 9.55 -13.34
N TYR A 228 -4.11 9.96 -13.15
CA TYR A 228 -5.18 9.11 -12.63
C TYR A 228 -6.20 8.84 -13.73
N ALA A 229 -6.01 7.71 -14.41
CA ALA A 229 -6.92 7.23 -15.44
C ALA A 229 -7.11 5.72 -15.27
N ALA A 230 -8.29 5.24 -15.64
CA ALA A 230 -8.66 3.85 -15.51
C ALA A 230 -9.63 3.45 -16.62
N THR A 231 -9.55 2.21 -17.06
CA THR A 231 -10.55 1.62 -17.96
C THR A 231 -11.13 0.36 -17.34
N TRP A 232 -12.42 0.15 -17.54
CA TRP A 232 -13.10 -1.05 -17.05
C TRP A 232 -12.59 -2.30 -17.79
N VAL A 233 -12.32 -3.37 -17.05
CA VAL A 233 -11.91 -4.67 -17.60
C VAL A 233 -13.00 -5.70 -17.40
N SER A 234 -13.42 -5.95 -16.16
CA SER A 234 -14.45 -6.93 -15.82
C SER A 234 -15.02 -6.73 -14.42
N GLN A 235 -16.07 -7.47 -14.08
CA GLN A 235 -16.58 -7.60 -12.72
C GLN A 235 -17.15 -9.00 -12.51
N SER A 236 -17.11 -9.51 -11.26
CA SER A 236 -17.75 -10.79 -10.91
C SER A 236 -19.20 -10.62 -10.48
N PHE A 237 -19.59 -9.42 -10.03
CA PHE A 237 -21.00 -9.10 -9.82
C PHE A 237 -21.76 -9.11 -11.15
N PRO A 238 -23.00 -9.62 -11.18
CA PRO A 238 -23.85 -9.49 -12.36
C PRO A 238 -23.95 -8.03 -12.84
N LEU A 239 -23.95 -7.85 -14.15
CA LEU A 239 -24.05 -6.52 -14.77
C LEU A 239 -25.43 -5.92 -14.47
N ALA A 240 -25.53 -4.59 -14.43
CA ALA A 240 -26.79 -3.90 -14.11
C ALA A 240 -27.97 -4.21 -15.09
N ALA A 241 -27.68 -4.76 -16.27
CA ALA A 241 -28.69 -5.26 -17.21
C ALA A 241 -29.38 -6.55 -16.74
N GLU A 242 -28.71 -7.32 -15.88
CA GLU A 242 -29.19 -8.55 -15.24
C GLU A 242 -29.00 -8.43 -13.72
N PRO A 243 -29.84 -7.61 -13.04
CA PRO A 243 -29.73 -7.43 -11.60
C PRO A 243 -29.94 -8.77 -10.88
N PHE A 244 -29.26 -8.94 -9.75
CA PHE A 244 -29.40 -10.13 -8.92
C PHE A 244 -30.23 -9.87 -7.68
N GLU A 245 -30.83 -10.94 -7.19
CA GLU A 245 -31.78 -10.90 -6.10
C GLU A 245 -31.11 -11.32 -4.80
N LEU A 246 -31.41 -10.60 -3.72
CA LEU A 246 -31.04 -10.94 -2.36
C LEU A 246 -32.26 -10.77 -1.46
N TYR A 247 -32.32 -11.54 -0.37
CA TYR A 247 -33.23 -11.29 0.73
C TYR A 247 -32.59 -10.33 1.74
N PRO A 248 -33.40 -9.63 2.56
CA PRO A 248 -32.93 -8.78 3.65
C PRO A 248 -31.77 -9.39 4.45
N GLY A 249 -30.67 -8.64 4.53
CA GLY A 249 -29.48 -9.02 5.27
C GLY A 249 -28.60 -10.10 4.64
N GLN A 250 -28.96 -10.66 3.48
CA GLN A 250 -28.06 -11.53 2.73
C GLN A 250 -26.87 -10.76 2.17
N GLU A 251 -25.77 -11.49 1.99
CA GLU A 251 -24.49 -10.93 1.56
C GLU A 251 -23.99 -11.61 0.30
N MET A 252 -23.34 -10.85 -0.58
CA MET A 252 -22.63 -11.37 -1.75
C MET A 252 -21.27 -10.69 -1.87
N THR A 253 -20.20 -11.49 -1.90
CA THR A 253 -18.85 -11.01 -2.18
C THR A 253 -18.55 -11.08 -3.67
N GLY A 254 -17.93 -10.03 -4.20
CA GLY A 254 -17.51 -9.96 -5.58
C GLY A 254 -16.37 -8.99 -5.80
N SER A 255 -16.00 -8.76 -7.06
CA SER A 255 -14.91 -7.89 -7.42
C SER A 255 -15.18 -7.09 -8.69
N ILE A 256 -14.47 -5.96 -8.80
CA ILE A 256 -14.36 -5.14 -10.02
C ILE A 256 -12.88 -5.08 -10.39
N VAL A 257 -12.57 -5.31 -11.67
CA VAL A 257 -11.22 -5.25 -12.24
C VAL A 257 -11.13 -4.05 -13.18
N LEU A 258 -10.13 -3.21 -12.95
CA LEU A 258 -9.87 -1.99 -13.71
C LEU A 258 -8.41 -1.99 -14.19
N HIS A 259 -8.18 -1.51 -15.40
CA HIS A 259 -6.87 -1.34 -15.98
C HIS A 259 -6.33 0.05 -15.69
N ASN A 260 -5.07 0.15 -15.27
CA ASN A 260 -4.43 1.43 -15.00
C ASN A 260 -3.99 2.12 -16.30
N ALA A 261 -4.85 2.97 -16.83
CA ALA A 261 -4.57 3.78 -18.03
C ALA A 261 -3.83 5.10 -17.72
N GLY A 262 -3.57 5.39 -16.44
CA GLY A 262 -2.87 6.60 -15.99
C GLY A 262 -1.36 6.43 -15.93
N ALA A 263 -0.61 7.46 -15.52
CA ALA A 263 0.83 7.33 -15.22
C ALA A 263 1.16 7.05 -13.75
N ALA A 264 0.23 7.28 -12.83
CA ALA A 264 0.45 6.99 -11.43
C ALA A 264 0.17 5.52 -11.13
N ALA A 265 1.08 4.87 -10.40
CA ALA A 265 0.80 3.54 -9.86
C ALA A 265 -0.27 3.62 -8.77
N TRP A 266 -1.18 2.66 -8.75
CA TRP A 266 -2.19 2.54 -7.70
C TRP A 266 -1.61 1.79 -6.51
N MET A 267 -1.97 2.20 -5.29
CA MET A 267 -1.42 1.64 -4.06
C MET A 267 -2.54 1.20 -3.11
N PRO A 268 -2.39 0.04 -2.45
CA PRO A 268 -3.30 -0.36 -1.39
C PRO A 268 -3.37 0.68 -0.27
N GLY A 269 -4.58 0.95 0.22
CA GLY A 269 -4.90 1.96 1.23
C GLY A 269 -4.96 3.40 0.71
N VAL A 270 -4.65 3.64 -0.58
CA VAL A 270 -4.59 5.00 -1.15
C VAL A 270 -5.47 5.14 -2.39
N THR A 271 -5.47 4.14 -3.28
CA THR A 271 -6.35 4.10 -4.44
C THR A 271 -7.54 3.19 -4.13
N ASN A 272 -8.72 3.80 -4.01
CA ASN A 272 -9.91 3.14 -3.54
C ASN A 272 -11.02 3.18 -4.58
N LEU A 273 -11.97 2.24 -4.44
CA LEU A 273 -13.28 2.39 -5.03
C LEU A 273 -14.10 3.35 -4.14
N GLY A 274 -14.76 4.32 -4.75
CA GLY A 274 -15.63 5.29 -4.08
C GLY A 274 -17.04 5.26 -4.65
N THR A 275 -18.04 5.46 -3.82
CA THR A 275 -19.45 5.52 -4.25
C THR A 275 -19.73 6.78 -5.05
N THR A 276 -20.59 6.63 -6.07
CA THR A 276 -21.09 7.71 -6.90
C THR A 276 -22.62 7.66 -7.02
N GLN A 277 -23.21 8.75 -7.52
CA GLN A 277 -24.66 8.93 -7.67
C GLN A 277 -25.47 8.66 -6.38
N PRO A 278 -25.23 9.40 -5.28
CA PRO A 278 -24.42 10.62 -5.18
C PRO A 278 -22.94 10.35 -4.87
N ARG A 279 -22.05 11.20 -5.41
CA ARG A 279 -20.61 11.13 -5.15
C ARG A 279 -20.32 11.23 -3.65
N ASP A 280 -19.51 10.29 -3.18
CA ASP A 280 -19.07 10.19 -1.79
C ASP A 280 -20.19 9.90 -0.78
N GLY A 281 -21.38 9.53 -1.25
CA GLY A 281 -22.54 9.22 -0.41
C GLY A 281 -22.44 7.84 0.24
N ALA A 282 -22.99 7.70 1.45
CA ALA A 282 -23.13 6.40 2.11
C ALA A 282 -24.05 5.49 1.29
N SER A 283 -23.60 4.27 1.02
CA SER A 283 -24.39 3.26 0.31
C SER A 283 -25.31 2.51 1.27
N PRO A 284 -26.56 2.24 0.89
CA PRO A 284 -27.41 1.30 1.63
C PRO A 284 -26.91 -0.15 1.50
N LEU A 285 -26.07 -0.44 0.50
CA LEU A 285 -25.52 -1.77 0.21
C LEU A 285 -24.21 -2.07 0.97
N VAL A 286 -23.83 -1.21 1.92
CA VAL A 286 -22.56 -1.32 2.66
C VAL A 286 -22.38 -2.72 3.26
N GLY A 287 -21.30 -3.39 2.87
CA GLY A 287 -20.92 -4.69 3.40
C GLY A 287 -20.08 -4.59 4.66
N PRO A 288 -19.90 -5.71 5.37
CA PRO A 288 -19.12 -5.76 6.60
C PRO A 288 -17.62 -5.49 6.40
N ASP A 289 -17.10 -5.65 5.18
CA ASP A 289 -15.69 -5.50 4.80
C ASP A 289 -15.36 -4.14 4.16
N TRP A 290 -16.33 -3.24 4.04
CA TRP A 290 -16.08 -1.91 3.47
C TRP A 290 -15.18 -1.10 4.40
N ILE A 291 -14.23 -0.35 3.81
CA ILE A 291 -13.37 0.60 4.54
C ILE A 291 -14.23 1.67 5.24
N GLY A 292 -15.32 2.07 4.60
CA GLY A 292 -16.33 2.98 5.15
C GLY A 292 -17.60 2.92 4.30
N PRO A 293 -18.70 3.55 4.73
CA PRO A 293 -20.01 3.44 4.07
C PRO A 293 -20.04 3.94 2.61
N ASN A 294 -19.02 4.69 2.19
CA ASN A 294 -18.81 5.22 0.84
C ASN A 294 -17.50 4.72 0.19
N ARG A 295 -16.84 3.73 0.80
CA ARG A 295 -15.54 3.20 0.39
C ARG A 295 -15.54 1.66 0.46
N PRO A 296 -15.96 0.99 -0.62
CA PRO A 296 -16.08 -0.47 -0.61
C PRO A 296 -14.75 -1.21 -0.46
N ALA A 297 -13.71 -0.78 -1.19
CA ALA A 297 -12.45 -1.50 -1.24
C ALA A 297 -11.29 -0.59 -1.64
N THR A 298 -10.09 -1.04 -1.32
CA THR A 298 -8.83 -0.59 -1.92
C THR A 298 -8.38 -1.59 -2.97
N VAL A 299 -7.48 -1.17 -3.86
CA VAL A 299 -6.78 -2.08 -4.77
C VAL A 299 -6.00 -3.16 -3.99
N ASP A 300 -5.97 -4.38 -4.51
CA ASP A 300 -5.41 -5.59 -3.89
C ASP A 300 -3.88 -5.59 -3.76
N ARG A 301 -3.18 -4.93 -4.68
CA ARG A 301 -1.72 -4.78 -4.70
C ARG A 301 -1.31 -3.45 -5.31
N MET A 302 0.00 -3.17 -5.32
CA MET A 302 0.52 -2.11 -6.17
C MET A 302 0.20 -2.42 -7.64
N VAL A 303 -0.42 -1.49 -8.36
CA VAL A 303 -0.76 -1.62 -9.79
C VAL A 303 -0.02 -0.55 -10.58
N PRO A 304 1.10 -0.91 -11.22
CA PRO A 304 1.79 -0.01 -12.14
C PRO A 304 0.87 0.46 -13.28
N PRO A 305 1.20 1.59 -13.93
CA PRO A 305 0.57 1.98 -15.19
C PRO A 305 0.62 0.84 -16.22
N GLY A 306 -0.48 0.58 -16.91
CA GLY A 306 -0.63 -0.48 -17.90
C GLY A 306 -0.93 -1.87 -17.33
N GLU A 307 -1.16 -1.99 -16.02
CA GLU A 307 -1.53 -3.25 -15.36
C GLU A 307 -2.96 -3.20 -14.84
N ASP A 308 -3.54 -4.38 -14.59
CA ASP A 308 -4.88 -4.51 -14.03
C ASP A 308 -4.83 -4.58 -12.49
N GLY A 309 -5.81 -3.95 -11.85
CA GLY A 309 -6.02 -3.95 -10.40
C GLY A 309 -7.39 -4.52 -10.02
N THR A 310 -7.45 -5.25 -8.93
CA THR A 310 -8.70 -5.86 -8.45
C THR A 310 -9.18 -5.20 -7.16
N PHE A 311 -10.48 -4.90 -7.11
CA PHE A 311 -11.17 -4.36 -5.95
C PHE A 311 -12.23 -5.37 -5.51
N THR A 312 -11.99 -6.04 -4.38
CA THR A 312 -12.89 -7.07 -3.83
C THR A 312 -13.64 -6.52 -2.62
N PHE A 313 -14.97 -6.67 -2.60
CA PHE A 313 -15.82 -6.22 -1.50
C PHE A 313 -17.11 -7.03 -1.43
N THR A 314 -17.76 -6.97 -0.28
CA THR A 314 -19.04 -7.63 -0.02
C THR A 314 -20.16 -6.61 -0.07
N ILE A 315 -21.30 -6.97 -0.66
CA ILE A 315 -22.53 -6.19 -0.59
C ILE A 315 -23.49 -6.88 0.37
N ARG A 316 -24.13 -6.10 1.26
CA ARG A 316 -25.22 -6.57 2.12
C ARG A 316 -26.54 -5.97 1.67
N ALA A 317 -27.56 -6.82 1.52
CA ALA A 317 -28.92 -6.40 1.19
C ALA A 317 -29.56 -5.61 2.35
N PRO A 318 -30.14 -4.43 2.09
CA PRO A 318 -30.94 -3.67 3.06
C PRO A 318 -32.14 -4.46 3.59
N ASP A 319 -32.64 -4.07 4.77
CA ASP A 319 -33.85 -4.68 5.35
C ASP A 319 -35.12 -4.37 4.54
N ALA A 320 -35.14 -3.23 3.86
CA ALA A 320 -36.27 -2.79 3.07
C ALA A 320 -36.22 -3.43 1.66
N PRO A 321 -37.28 -4.12 1.22
CA PRO A 321 -37.41 -4.57 -0.16
C PRO A 321 -37.35 -3.39 -1.14
N GLY A 322 -36.78 -3.62 -2.33
CA GLY A 322 -36.63 -2.58 -3.33
C GLY A 322 -35.48 -2.82 -4.29
N ASP A 323 -35.32 -1.93 -5.25
CA ASP A 323 -34.22 -1.93 -6.20
C ASP A 323 -33.15 -0.92 -5.78
N TYR A 324 -31.91 -1.38 -5.69
CA TYR A 324 -30.77 -0.65 -5.15
C TYR A 324 -29.63 -0.62 -6.17
N PRO A 325 -29.63 0.35 -7.09
CA PRO A 325 -28.47 0.64 -7.91
C PRO A 325 -27.41 1.36 -7.06
N GLN A 326 -26.17 0.88 -7.10
CA GLN A 326 -25.02 1.58 -6.56
C GLN A 326 -23.97 1.76 -7.64
N PHE A 327 -23.56 3.01 -7.82
CA PHE A 327 -22.52 3.38 -8.77
C PHE A 327 -21.18 3.60 -8.07
N PHE A 328 -20.11 3.45 -8.82
CA PHE A 328 -18.75 3.60 -8.33
C PHE A 328 -17.84 4.33 -9.33
N THR A 329 -16.72 4.84 -8.83
CA THR A 329 -15.53 5.14 -9.63
C THR A 329 -14.28 5.02 -8.75
N LEU A 330 -13.09 5.19 -9.32
CA LEU A 330 -11.86 5.23 -8.53
C LEU A 330 -11.60 6.62 -7.94
N VAL A 331 -11.05 6.61 -6.75
CA VAL A 331 -10.55 7.80 -6.06
C VAL A 331 -9.12 7.56 -5.60
N GLN A 332 -8.25 8.51 -5.89
CA GLN A 332 -6.97 8.65 -5.21
C GLN A 332 -7.23 9.53 -3.98
N GLU A 333 -7.14 8.95 -2.78
CA GLU A 333 -7.54 9.64 -1.56
C GLU A 333 -6.82 10.96 -1.35
N GLY A 334 -7.60 12.01 -1.09
CA GLY A 334 -7.09 13.38 -0.90
C GLY A 334 -6.52 14.05 -2.15
N VAL A 335 -6.54 13.38 -3.32
CA VAL A 335 -5.93 13.88 -4.56
C VAL A 335 -6.96 14.10 -5.66
N ALA A 336 -7.61 13.05 -6.15
CA ALA A 336 -8.48 13.15 -7.34
C ALA A 336 -9.50 12.01 -7.45
N TRP A 337 -10.65 12.33 -8.04
CA TRP A 337 -11.58 11.34 -8.58
C TRP A 337 -11.17 11.04 -10.03
N PHE A 338 -11.11 9.76 -10.39
CA PHE A 338 -10.66 9.36 -11.72
C PHE A 338 -11.68 9.77 -12.80
N SER A 339 -12.97 9.81 -12.46
CA SER A 339 -14.05 10.27 -13.35
C SER A 339 -13.95 11.75 -13.75
N ASP A 340 -13.23 12.57 -13.00
CA ASP A 340 -12.94 13.96 -13.37
C ASP A 340 -11.71 14.08 -14.31
N GLN A 341 -11.06 12.96 -14.59
CA GLN A 341 -9.84 12.84 -15.38
C GLN A 341 -10.04 11.84 -16.52
N GLY A 342 -9.29 10.73 -16.52
CA GLY A 342 -9.34 9.70 -17.56
C GLY A 342 -9.96 8.38 -17.11
N GLY A 343 -10.77 8.38 -16.05
CA GLY A 343 -11.45 7.20 -15.53
C GLY A 343 -12.88 7.03 -16.02
N PRO A 344 -13.53 5.90 -15.65
CA PRO A 344 -14.95 5.69 -15.93
C PRO A 344 -15.80 6.81 -15.32
N PRO A 345 -16.77 7.38 -16.08
CA PRO A 345 -17.71 8.35 -15.56
C PRO A 345 -18.50 7.81 -14.36
N ASP A 346 -18.99 8.73 -13.51
CA ASP A 346 -19.68 8.42 -12.26
C ASP A 346 -20.92 7.52 -12.40
N ASP A 347 -21.49 7.38 -13.60
CA ASP A 347 -22.67 6.59 -13.90
C ASP A 347 -22.36 5.30 -14.70
N GLN A 348 -21.08 4.96 -14.90
CA GLN A 348 -20.68 3.81 -15.72
C GLN A 348 -20.51 2.52 -14.90
N LEU A 349 -19.73 2.55 -13.81
CA LEU A 349 -19.50 1.35 -12.99
C LEU A 349 -20.65 1.18 -12.02
N GLN A 350 -21.34 0.04 -12.08
CA GLN A 350 -22.56 -0.16 -11.32
C GLN A 350 -22.71 -1.61 -10.85
N VAL A 351 -23.21 -1.75 -9.62
CA VAL A 351 -23.89 -2.96 -9.15
C VAL A 351 -25.37 -2.65 -8.90
N ARG A 352 -26.28 -3.55 -9.25
CA ARG A 352 -27.72 -3.38 -9.05
C ARG A 352 -28.31 -4.60 -8.35
N VAL A 353 -28.80 -4.38 -7.14
CA VAL A 353 -29.38 -5.42 -6.27
C VAL A 353 -30.87 -5.20 -6.15
N THR A 354 -31.65 -6.25 -6.39
CA THR A 354 -33.07 -6.27 -6.06
C THR A 354 -33.25 -7.00 -4.73
N VAL A 355 -33.62 -6.27 -3.68
CA VAL A 355 -34.01 -6.87 -2.41
C VAL A 355 -35.46 -7.33 -2.52
N LEU A 356 -35.68 -8.63 -2.41
CA LEU A 356 -37.01 -9.23 -2.48
C LEU A 356 -37.73 -9.13 -1.13
N GLU A 357 -39.06 -9.09 -1.19
CA GLU A 357 -39.88 -9.39 -0.01
C GLU A 357 -39.65 -10.86 0.38
N PRO A 358 -39.33 -11.16 1.66
CA PRO A 358 -39.26 -12.54 2.09
C PRO A 358 -40.62 -13.22 1.90
N PRO A 359 -40.66 -14.51 1.52
CA PRO A 359 -41.92 -15.21 1.36
C PRO A 359 -42.72 -15.22 2.67
N PRO A 360 -44.06 -15.22 2.62
CA PRO A 360 -44.86 -15.28 3.83
C PRO A 360 -44.66 -16.62 4.53
N CYS A 361 -44.60 -16.58 5.86
CA CYS A 361 -44.57 -17.79 6.67
C CYS A 361 -45.83 -18.64 6.46
N PRO A 362 -45.72 -19.98 6.53
CA PRO A 362 -46.89 -20.86 6.51
C PRO A 362 -47.90 -20.48 7.60
N ALA A 363 -49.19 -20.64 7.31
CA ALA A 363 -50.26 -20.29 8.23
C ALA A 363 -50.10 -21.05 9.56
N GLY A 364 -50.04 -20.31 10.67
CA GLY A 364 -49.83 -20.87 12.01
C GLY A 364 -48.38 -20.84 12.50
N THR A 365 -47.43 -20.46 11.65
CA THR A 365 -46.01 -20.31 12.02
C THR A 365 -45.60 -18.84 11.98
N GLY A 366 -45.01 -18.33 13.06
CA GLY A 366 -44.51 -16.96 13.15
C GLY A 366 -43.08 -16.89 13.69
N ALA A 367 -42.57 -15.69 13.94
CA ALA A 367 -41.18 -15.51 14.41
C ALA A 367 -40.92 -16.09 15.80
N ALA A 368 -41.96 -16.27 16.61
CA ALA A 368 -41.86 -16.96 17.89
C ALA A 368 -41.84 -18.48 17.69
N TRP A 369 -41.03 -19.18 18.50
CA TRP A 369 -41.11 -20.63 18.59
C TRP A 369 -42.52 -21.07 19.00
N ALA A 370 -42.98 -22.17 18.41
CA ALA A 370 -44.21 -22.85 18.73
C ALA A 370 -44.00 -24.36 18.58
N CYS A 371 -44.72 -25.16 19.35
CA CYS A 371 -44.62 -26.62 19.23
C CYS A 371 -45.38 -27.12 17.99
N ASP A 372 -44.75 -27.99 17.22
CA ASP A 372 -45.36 -28.77 16.16
C ASP A 372 -45.05 -30.26 16.38
N GLY A 373 -45.94 -30.92 17.12
CA GLY A 373 -45.71 -32.26 17.63
C GLY A 373 -44.62 -32.29 18.71
N ALA A 374 -43.60 -33.13 18.51
CA ALA A 374 -42.46 -33.22 19.43
C ALA A 374 -41.40 -32.13 19.15
N ASP A 375 -41.42 -31.49 17.99
CA ASP A 375 -40.46 -30.46 17.61
C ASP A 375 -40.97 -29.07 17.99
N ARG A 376 -40.07 -28.09 18.01
CA ARG A 376 -40.47 -26.68 17.93
C ARG A 376 -40.17 -26.14 16.54
N VAL A 377 -41.06 -25.28 16.06
CA VAL A 377 -40.95 -24.59 14.78
C VAL A 377 -41.11 -23.09 14.97
N ARG A 378 -40.39 -22.31 14.19
CA ARG A 378 -40.66 -20.89 13.98
C ARG A 378 -40.44 -20.57 12.52
N CYS A 379 -40.87 -19.39 12.11
CA CYS A 379 -40.60 -18.89 10.77
C CYS A 379 -40.15 -17.45 10.85
N VAL A 380 -38.97 -17.18 10.31
CA VAL A 380 -38.36 -15.86 10.25
C VAL A 380 -38.09 -15.57 8.77
N ALA A 381 -38.61 -14.44 8.27
CA ALA A 381 -38.45 -14.05 6.87
C ALA A 381 -38.84 -15.16 5.86
N GLY A 382 -39.87 -15.96 6.16
CA GLY A 382 -40.36 -17.03 5.27
C GLY A 382 -39.59 -18.34 5.36
N GLU A 383 -38.44 -18.37 6.03
CA GLU A 383 -37.71 -19.60 6.31
C GLU A 383 -38.25 -20.26 7.57
N VAL A 384 -38.71 -21.50 7.43
CA VAL A 384 -39.16 -22.32 8.56
C VAL A 384 -37.96 -22.95 9.23
N GLU A 385 -37.67 -22.51 10.44
CA GLU A 385 -36.71 -23.17 11.31
C GLU A 385 -37.43 -24.25 12.13
N ARG A 386 -36.86 -25.44 12.17
CA ARG A 386 -37.34 -26.56 12.98
C ARG A 386 -36.21 -27.07 13.84
N GLU A 387 -36.48 -27.23 15.12
CA GLU A 387 -35.57 -27.85 16.08
C GLU A 387 -36.26 -29.07 16.67
N THR A 388 -35.61 -30.22 16.50
CA THR A 388 -36.09 -31.47 17.05
C THR A 388 -35.87 -31.48 18.56
N CYS A 389 -36.96 -31.55 19.33
CA CYS A 389 -36.86 -31.67 20.78
C CYS A 389 -36.89 -33.14 21.18
N GLU A 390 -35.77 -33.65 21.65
CA GLU A 390 -35.57 -35.07 21.99
C GLU A 390 -36.63 -35.61 22.97
N PHE A 391 -37.05 -34.79 23.94
CA PHE A 391 -38.05 -35.15 24.95
C PHE A 391 -39.41 -34.48 24.72
N GLY A 392 -39.66 -34.03 23.48
CA GLY A 392 -40.87 -33.33 23.09
C GLY A 392 -40.82 -31.83 23.35
N CYS A 393 -41.84 -31.13 22.85
CA CYS A 393 -42.00 -29.68 22.99
C CYS A 393 -43.21 -29.38 23.87
N ALA A 394 -43.05 -28.44 24.82
CA ALA A 394 -44.15 -27.83 25.56
C ALA A 394 -43.87 -26.34 25.79
N ASP A 395 -44.91 -25.52 25.78
CA ASP A 395 -44.81 -24.05 25.95
C ASP A 395 -43.74 -23.38 25.05
N ALA A 396 -43.66 -23.83 23.80
CA ALA A 396 -42.67 -23.37 22.80
C ALA A 396 -41.19 -23.67 23.13
N ALA A 397 -40.92 -24.55 24.09
CA ALA A 397 -39.58 -24.96 24.48
C ALA A 397 -39.39 -26.48 24.39
N CYS A 398 -38.18 -26.90 24.00
CA CYS A 398 -37.77 -28.29 24.09
C CYS A 398 -37.71 -28.72 25.55
N GLN A 399 -38.33 -29.85 25.87
CA GLN A 399 -38.33 -30.40 27.22
C GLN A 399 -36.98 -31.04 27.51
N ALA A 400 -36.57 -30.96 28.78
CA ALA A 400 -35.41 -31.68 29.28
C ALA A 400 -35.76 -33.17 29.48
N ASP A 401 -34.73 -34.00 29.54
CA ASP A 401 -34.86 -35.43 29.80
C ASP A 401 -35.64 -35.69 31.11
N PRO A 402 -36.79 -36.40 31.08
CA PRO A 402 -37.54 -36.74 32.29
C PRO A 402 -36.78 -37.67 33.24
N MET A 403 -35.67 -38.29 32.81
CA MET A 403 -34.75 -39.07 33.66
C MET A 403 -33.64 -38.22 34.28
N VAL A 404 -33.41 -36.99 33.81
CA VAL A 404 -32.60 -36.00 34.52
C VAL A 404 -33.50 -35.30 35.53
N ILE A 405 -33.86 -36.03 36.59
CA ILE A 405 -34.13 -35.38 37.86
C ILE A 405 -32.80 -34.74 38.21
N THR A 406 -32.62 -33.44 37.99
CA THR A 406 -31.55 -32.73 38.72
C THR A 406 -31.84 -33.01 40.19
N PRO A 407 -31.02 -33.82 40.90
CA PRO A 407 -31.31 -34.08 42.29
C PRO A 407 -31.38 -32.73 43.00
N PRO A 408 -32.24 -32.56 44.03
CA PRO A 408 -32.06 -31.44 44.94
C PRO A 408 -30.57 -31.43 45.34
N PRO A 409 -29.92 -30.25 45.43
CA PRO A 409 -28.50 -30.18 45.75
C PRO A 409 -28.22 -31.10 46.96
N PRO A 410 -27.20 -31.97 46.90
CA PRO A 410 -26.98 -32.94 47.95
C PRO A 410 -26.92 -32.21 49.29
N THR A 411 -27.76 -32.60 50.25
CA THR A 411 -27.74 -32.03 51.60
C THR A 411 -26.70 -32.70 52.49
N GLY A 412 -25.60 -33.15 51.89
CA GLY A 412 -24.47 -33.82 52.52
C GLY A 412 -23.21 -33.55 51.70
N PRO A 413 -22.04 -33.94 52.22
CA PRO A 413 -20.77 -33.71 51.53
C PRO A 413 -20.83 -34.23 50.10
N VAL A 414 -20.38 -33.42 49.15
CA VAL A 414 -20.41 -33.70 47.71
C VAL A 414 -19.01 -34.13 47.30
N ASP A 415 -18.93 -35.11 46.41
CA ASP A 415 -17.70 -35.50 45.71
C ASP A 415 -17.91 -35.00 44.26
N MET A 416 -17.41 -33.80 43.95
CA MET A 416 -17.71 -33.12 42.68
C MET A 416 -16.88 -33.67 41.51
N ASP A 417 -15.68 -34.18 41.76
CA ASP A 417 -14.77 -34.67 40.74
C ASP A 417 -14.72 -36.21 40.61
N MET A 418 -15.40 -36.92 41.52
CA MET A 418 -15.60 -38.37 41.57
C MET A 418 -14.35 -39.18 41.90
N ASP A 419 -13.44 -38.66 42.71
CA ASP A 419 -12.23 -39.37 43.15
C ASP A 419 -12.44 -40.24 44.41
N GLY A 420 -13.58 -40.10 45.08
CA GLY A 420 -13.97 -40.85 46.26
C GLY A 420 -13.82 -40.10 47.59
N TYR A 421 -13.36 -38.85 47.57
CA TYR A 421 -13.36 -37.93 48.69
C TYR A 421 -14.43 -36.86 48.50
N THR A 422 -14.91 -36.29 49.60
CA THR A 422 -15.99 -35.30 49.57
C THR A 422 -15.49 -33.95 50.06
N ASP A 423 -16.16 -32.87 49.68
CA ASP A 423 -15.87 -31.47 50.01
C ASP A 423 -15.67 -31.14 51.52
N ASP A 424 -16.00 -32.06 52.43
CA ASP A 424 -15.73 -31.93 53.86
C ASP A 424 -14.33 -32.42 54.28
N VAL A 425 -13.65 -33.19 53.43
CA VAL A 425 -12.28 -33.70 53.62
C VAL A 425 -11.34 -33.34 52.47
N ASP A 426 -11.89 -33.03 51.30
CA ASP A 426 -11.17 -32.61 50.11
C ASP A 426 -10.94 -31.09 50.12
N CYS A 427 -9.68 -30.69 49.94
CA CYS A 427 -9.26 -29.31 49.89
C CYS A 427 -9.54 -28.64 48.52
N ASP A 428 -9.71 -29.41 47.45
CA ASP A 428 -10.20 -28.95 46.13
C ASP A 428 -11.04 -30.04 45.43
N ASP A 429 -12.30 -30.17 45.86
CA ASP A 429 -13.32 -31.13 45.38
C ASP A 429 -13.62 -31.08 43.85
N ALA A 430 -12.95 -30.20 43.10
CA ALA A 430 -13.08 -30.07 41.66
C ALA A 430 -11.89 -30.68 40.87
N GLU A 431 -10.83 -31.14 41.53
CA GLU A 431 -9.60 -31.64 40.92
C GLU A 431 -9.21 -33.03 41.47
N PRO A 432 -9.44 -34.15 40.73
CA PRO A 432 -9.32 -35.54 41.23
C PRO A 432 -7.93 -35.99 41.72
N THR A 433 -6.93 -35.11 41.54
CA THR A 433 -5.56 -35.32 41.95
C THR A 433 -5.22 -34.63 43.26
N VAL A 434 -6.17 -33.90 43.84
CA VAL A 434 -6.06 -33.16 45.09
C VAL A 434 -7.01 -33.79 46.07
N ASN A 435 -6.51 -34.65 46.96
CA ASN A 435 -7.34 -35.35 47.94
C ASN A 435 -6.51 -35.96 49.07
N PRO A 436 -7.14 -36.36 50.20
CA PRO A 436 -6.46 -37.04 51.30
C PRO A 436 -5.53 -38.20 50.87
N GLY A 437 -4.22 -37.98 51.00
CA GLY A 437 -3.19 -38.97 50.69
C GLY A 437 -2.74 -39.03 49.23
N ALA A 438 -3.07 -38.02 48.41
CA ALA A 438 -2.48 -37.81 47.10
C ALA A 438 -0.94 -37.65 47.16
N GLU A 439 -0.28 -37.79 46.01
CA GLU A 439 1.17 -37.57 45.91
C GLU A 439 1.45 -36.07 45.81
N GLU A 440 2.23 -35.55 46.76
CA GLU A 440 2.63 -34.15 46.82
C GLU A 440 3.56 -33.76 45.66
N ILE A 441 3.29 -32.61 45.04
CA ILE A 441 4.17 -32.00 44.05
C ILE A 441 4.98 -30.92 44.75
N CYS A 442 6.19 -31.27 45.17
CA CYS A 442 7.00 -30.36 45.96
C CYS A 442 7.26 -29.00 45.28
N ASP A 443 7.17 -27.95 46.09
CA ASP A 443 7.49 -26.56 45.77
C ASP A 443 6.51 -25.86 44.81
N ASP A 444 5.26 -26.31 44.71
CA ASP A 444 4.22 -25.64 43.92
C ASP A 444 3.22 -24.80 44.74
N ASP A 445 3.45 -24.71 46.05
CA ASP A 445 2.65 -23.95 47.03
C ASP A 445 1.19 -24.45 47.12
N PHE A 446 0.95 -25.73 46.82
CA PHE A 446 -0.37 -26.33 46.80
C PHE A 446 -0.38 -27.68 47.52
N ASP A 447 -1.24 -27.80 48.54
CA ASP A 447 -1.40 -29.04 49.33
C ASP A 447 -2.27 -30.04 48.56
N GLN A 448 -1.66 -30.95 47.78
CA GLN A 448 -2.42 -31.94 47.00
C GLN A 448 -3.01 -33.02 47.90
N ASN A 449 -2.35 -33.36 49.01
CA ASN A 449 -2.74 -34.49 49.83
C ASN A 449 -3.69 -34.11 50.98
N CYS A 450 -4.05 -32.82 51.09
CA CYS A 450 -4.92 -32.19 52.08
C CYS A 450 -4.52 -32.44 53.55
N ASP A 451 -3.24 -32.65 53.86
CA ASP A 451 -2.73 -32.84 55.22
C ASP A 451 -2.32 -31.53 55.93
N GLY A 452 -2.37 -30.41 55.19
CA GLY A 452 -2.01 -29.08 55.64
C GLY A 452 -0.52 -28.75 55.52
N PHE A 453 0.25 -29.59 54.83
CA PHE A 453 1.68 -29.41 54.59
C PHE A 453 2.02 -29.57 53.11
N GLU A 454 3.04 -28.83 52.70
CA GLU A 454 3.67 -28.92 51.38
C GLU A 454 5.05 -29.55 51.55
N CYS A 455 5.47 -30.35 50.59
CA CYS A 455 6.82 -30.86 50.56
C CYS A 455 7.79 -29.84 49.92
N HIS A 456 8.88 -29.53 50.61
CA HIS A 456 9.95 -28.66 50.11
C HIS A 456 11.19 -29.50 49.82
N VAL A 457 11.73 -29.41 48.59
CA VAL A 457 13.00 -30.07 48.26
C VAL A 457 14.17 -29.16 48.62
N THR A 458 14.90 -29.53 49.67
CA THR A 458 16.10 -28.81 50.13
C THR A 458 17.25 -28.91 49.12
N GLU A 459 18.20 -27.97 49.17
CA GLU A 459 19.37 -27.92 48.27
C GLU A 459 20.23 -29.21 48.29
N ASP A 460 20.16 -30.00 49.38
CA ASP A 460 20.86 -31.28 49.55
C ASP A 460 20.06 -32.50 49.03
N GLY A 461 18.87 -32.28 48.45
CA GLY A 461 17.99 -33.31 47.92
C GLY A 461 17.16 -34.05 48.98
N GLY A 462 17.08 -33.52 50.20
CA GLY A 462 16.15 -33.99 51.24
C GLY A 462 14.78 -33.33 51.09
N VAL A 463 13.73 -33.99 51.61
CA VAL A 463 12.35 -33.47 51.60
C VAL A 463 11.97 -33.06 53.02
N GLU A 464 11.51 -31.82 53.21
CA GLU A 464 10.99 -31.30 54.48
C GLU A 464 9.53 -30.81 54.30
N GLU A 465 8.66 -31.00 55.28
CA GLU A 465 7.25 -30.56 55.22
C GLU A 465 7.06 -29.17 55.86
N PHE A 466 6.39 -28.25 55.15
CA PHE A 466 6.05 -26.92 55.63
C PHE A 466 4.54 -26.68 55.62
N ARG A 467 3.99 -26.05 56.66
CA ARG A 467 2.54 -25.80 56.72
C ARG A 467 2.10 -24.71 55.76
N ILE A 468 1.23 -25.04 54.82
CA ILE A 468 0.48 -24.06 54.04
C ILE A 468 -0.79 -23.68 54.81
N GLY A 469 -0.98 -22.38 55.04
CA GLY A 469 -2.18 -21.89 55.73
C GLY A 469 -3.39 -21.87 54.79
N THR A 470 -4.28 -22.85 54.92
CA THR A 470 -5.67 -22.96 54.38
C THR A 470 -5.97 -22.26 53.04
N PRO A 471 -6.27 -22.98 51.95
CA PRO A 471 -6.57 -22.37 50.64
C PRO A 471 -7.90 -21.61 50.62
N LEU A 472 -7.93 -20.59 49.77
CA LEU A 472 -9.03 -19.67 49.54
C LEU A 472 -10.18 -20.37 48.81
N THR A 473 -11.32 -20.54 49.47
CA THR A 473 -12.59 -20.94 48.82
C THR A 473 -12.98 -19.91 47.74
N SER A 474 -12.84 -20.27 46.46
CA SER A 474 -13.24 -19.44 45.32
C SER A 474 -14.77 -19.43 45.13
N GLY A 475 -15.46 -18.64 45.94
CA GLY A 475 -16.86 -18.29 45.73
C GLY A 475 -17.01 -17.13 44.75
N CYS A 476 -17.38 -17.41 43.50
CA CYS A 476 -17.69 -16.41 42.48
C CYS A 476 -19.03 -15.71 42.82
N ALA A 477 -18.96 -14.54 43.48
CA ALA A 477 -20.13 -13.70 43.76
C ALA A 477 -20.27 -12.57 42.74
N THR A 478 -21.43 -12.52 42.09
CA THR A 478 -21.90 -11.47 41.20
C THR A 478 -21.95 -10.11 41.90
N ALA A 479 -21.38 -9.08 41.27
CA ALA A 479 -21.43 -7.70 41.77
C ALA A 479 -22.79 -7.04 41.47
N PRO A 480 -23.50 -6.43 42.44
CA PRO A 480 -24.55 -5.46 42.15
C PRO A 480 -23.98 -4.04 42.08
N GLY A 481 -24.64 -3.21 41.28
CA GLY A 481 -24.15 -1.92 40.79
C GLY A 481 -23.83 -0.85 41.83
N ARG A 482 -22.96 0.08 41.42
CA ARG A 482 -22.71 1.35 42.12
C ARG A 482 -23.26 2.54 41.32
N SER A 483 -24.36 3.07 41.81
CA SER A 483 -24.73 4.48 41.68
C SER A 483 -23.97 5.30 42.74
N GLY A 484 -23.30 6.39 42.36
CA GLY A 484 -22.68 7.31 43.33
C GLY A 484 -21.86 8.45 42.71
N ALA A 485 -22.47 9.63 42.71
CA ALA A 485 -22.07 10.98 42.28
C ALA A 485 -20.59 11.47 42.51
N PRO A 486 -20.18 12.56 41.82
CA PRO A 486 -18.80 12.99 41.66
C PRO A 486 -18.32 13.95 42.76
N TRP A 487 -17.02 13.92 43.06
CA TRP A 487 -16.35 14.93 43.89
C TRP A 487 -15.27 15.67 43.10
N LEU A 488 -15.58 16.94 42.84
CA LEU A 488 -14.71 18.12 42.93
C LEU A 488 -13.21 17.90 43.16
N LEU A 489 -12.40 18.34 42.19
CA LEU A 489 -11.17 19.08 42.46
C LEU A 489 -11.11 20.32 41.55
N ALA A 490 -11.21 21.48 42.19
CA ALA A 490 -10.87 22.77 41.61
C ALA A 490 -9.34 22.93 41.59
N LEU A 491 -8.82 23.71 40.63
CA LEU A 491 -7.92 24.85 40.86
C LEU A 491 -7.56 25.53 39.51
N LEU A 492 -8.05 26.78 39.36
CA LEU A 492 -7.43 27.99 38.76
C LEU A 492 -6.93 27.91 37.30
N GLY A 493 -7.35 28.72 36.32
CA GLY A 493 -7.94 30.06 36.33
C GLY A 493 -6.93 31.13 35.90
N LEU A 494 -6.96 31.57 34.63
CA LEU A 494 -6.99 32.98 34.15
C LEU A 494 -6.71 33.11 32.62
N PRO A 495 -7.21 34.17 31.94
CA PRO A 495 -7.72 34.10 30.56
C PRO A 495 -7.22 35.24 29.62
N PHE A 496 -7.82 35.27 28.41
CA PHE A 496 -7.81 36.32 27.36
C PHE A 496 -6.51 36.47 26.56
N VAL A 497 -6.55 36.59 25.22
CA VAL A 497 -7.12 37.74 24.48
C VAL A 497 -7.47 37.36 23.03
N LEU A 498 -8.65 37.83 22.59
CA LEU A 498 -9.12 37.95 21.21
C LEU A 498 -8.18 38.80 20.33
N ARG A 499 -7.97 38.39 19.07
CA ARG A 499 -7.83 39.39 18.00
C ARG A 499 -8.31 38.89 16.63
N ARG A 500 -9.46 39.43 16.22
CA ARG A 500 -9.85 39.62 14.80
C ARG A 500 -8.90 40.63 14.14
N ARG A 501 -8.50 40.35 12.90
CA ARG A 501 -8.33 41.32 11.79
C ARG A 501 -8.74 40.56 10.52
N ARG A 502 -9.84 40.96 9.86
CA ARG A 502 -9.90 41.97 8.78
C ARG A 502 -8.98 41.63 7.63
#